data_AF-A0A843H0Q0-F1
#
_entry.id   AF-A0A843H0Q0-F1
#
_cell.length_a   1.000
_cell.length_b   1.000
_cell.length_c   1.000
_cell.angle_alpha   90.00
_cell.angle_beta   90.00
_cell.angle_gamma   90.00
#
_symmetry.space_group_name_H-M   'P 1'
#
loop_
_entity.id
_entity.type
_entity.pdbx_description
1 polymer ?
#
loop_
_entity_poly.entity_id
_entity_poly.type
_entity_poly.pdbx_seq_one_letter_code
_entity_poly.pdbx_strand_id
1 'polypeptide(L)'
;MILCMFICVLLSSLCKAVKDTLQLHFYNSIFDKCNHQFWNPDVSWKNKYKDGEIGVPKFWGSTTIFVWLTDAWHLFDMLGILFMFFACFFAVLSDFKAWAIYLSIFILFVVYHVIFEVFFRLFVKK
;
A
#
# COMPACT_ATOMS: atom_id res chain seq x y z
N MET A 1 -19.56 -8.24 7.90
CA MET A 1 -18.22 -8.40 8.50
C MET A 1 -17.29 -9.17 7.57
N ILE A 2 -17.66 -10.39 7.15
CA ILE A 2 -16.86 -11.19 6.21
C ILE A 2 -16.57 -10.45 4.90
N LEU A 3 -17.58 -9.89 4.23
CA LEU A 3 -17.36 -9.13 2.98
C LEU A 3 -16.37 -7.97 3.18
N CYS A 4 -16.46 -7.24 4.29
CA CYS A 4 -15.56 -6.14 4.62
C CYS A 4 -14.11 -6.63 4.80
N MET A 5 -13.91 -7.76 5.48
CA MET A 5 -12.59 -8.40 5.61
C MET A 5 -11.98 -8.72 4.24
N PHE A 6 -12.74 -9.33 3.33
CA PHE A 6 -12.26 -9.65 1.97
C PHE A 6 -11.91 -8.38 1.19
N ILE A 7 -12.78 -7.36 1.21
CA ILE A 7 -12.51 -6.06 0.56
C ILE A 7 -11.21 -5.43 1.11
N CYS A 8 -11.01 -5.46 2.42
CA CYS A 8 -9.80 -4.95 3.05
C CYS A 8 -8.54 -5.70 2.58
N VAL A 9 -8.57 -7.03 2.47
CA VAL A 9 -7.43 -7.80 1.95
C VAL A 9 -7.15 -7.47 0.47
N LEU A 10 -8.19 -7.33 -0.35
CA LEU A 10 -8.06 -6.91 -1.74
C LEU A 10 -7.38 -5.54 -1.85
N LEU A 11 -7.86 -4.55 -1.09
CA LEU A 11 -7.26 -3.20 -1.08
C LEU A 11 -5.82 -3.22 -0.57
N SER A 12 -5.51 -3.99 0.47
CA SER A 12 -4.15 -4.16 0.97
C SER A 12 -3.20 -4.73 -0.09
N SER A 13 -3.64 -5.77 -0.82
CA SER A 13 -2.85 -6.36 -1.91
C SER A 13 -2.61 -5.41 -3.08
N LEU A 14 -3.61 -4.58 -3.41
CA LEU A 14 -3.48 -3.54 -4.43
C LEU A 14 -2.47 -2.46 -4.00
N CYS A 15 -2.53 -1.99 -2.76
CA CYS A 15 -1.58 -1.03 -2.21
C CYS A 15 -0.14 -1.59 -2.26
N LYS A 16 0.05 -2.87 -1.92
CA LYS A 16 1.33 -3.55 -2.03
C LYS A 16 1.83 -3.59 -3.48
N ALA A 17 0.96 -3.90 -4.45
CA ALA A 17 1.31 -3.90 -5.87
C ALA A 17 1.74 -2.50 -6.35
N VAL A 18 1.04 -1.44 -5.94
CA VAL A 18 1.43 -0.06 -6.24
C VAL A 18 2.81 0.23 -5.64
N LYS A 19 3.00 0.00 -4.33
CA LYS A 19 4.25 0.27 -3.62
C LYS A 19 5.46 -0.38 -4.28
N ASP A 20 5.35 -1.68 -4.60
CA ASP A 20 6.46 -2.42 -5.21
C ASP A 20 6.70 -1.99 -6.66
N THR A 21 5.65 -1.62 -7.39
CA THR A 21 5.80 -1.06 -8.74
C THR A 21 6.55 0.26 -8.70
N LEU A 22 6.23 1.15 -7.76
CA LEU A 22 6.94 2.41 -7.58
C LEU A 22 8.42 2.16 -7.26
N GLN A 23 8.73 1.19 -6.39
CA GLN A 23 10.10 0.91 -5.99
C GLN A 23 10.95 0.27 -7.10
N LEU A 24 10.37 -0.67 -7.87
CA LEU A 24 11.12 -1.53 -8.78
C LEU A 24 11.03 -1.09 -10.25
N HIS A 25 9.92 -0.46 -10.63
CA HIS A 25 9.57 -0.27 -12.04
C HIS A 25 8.96 1.11 -12.33
N PHE A 26 9.23 2.15 -11.53
CA PHE A 26 8.59 3.47 -11.68
C PHE A 26 8.57 3.95 -13.14
N TYR A 27 9.75 4.10 -13.75
CA TYR A 27 9.90 4.59 -15.13
C TYR A 27 9.31 3.65 -16.19
N ASN A 28 9.24 2.35 -15.90
CA ASN A 28 8.59 1.35 -16.77
C ASN A 28 7.18 0.99 -16.30
N SER A 29 6.46 1.93 -15.67
CA SER A 29 5.10 1.68 -15.19
C SER A 29 4.12 2.73 -15.68
N ILE A 30 2.84 2.48 -15.45
CA ILE A 30 1.78 3.46 -15.68
C ILE A 30 1.95 4.74 -14.82
N PHE A 31 2.68 4.66 -13.70
CA PHE A 31 2.88 5.78 -12.76
C PHE A 31 3.93 6.79 -13.21
N ASP A 32 4.75 6.45 -14.22
CA ASP A 32 5.72 7.38 -14.83
C ASP A 32 5.06 8.65 -15.41
N LYS A 33 3.78 8.57 -15.76
CA LYS A 33 3.00 9.72 -16.26
C LYS A 33 2.41 10.58 -15.13
N CYS A 34 2.49 10.14 -13.89
CA CYS A 34 1.95 10.88 -12.74
C CYS A 34 2.91 11.99 -12.31
N ASN A 35 2.50 12.83 -11.35
CA ASN A 35 3.37 13.87 -10.82
C ASN A 35 4.62 13.23 -10.15
N HIS A 36 5.78 13.36 -10.79
CA HIS A 36 7.05 12.80 -10.30
C HIS A 36 7.36 13.26 -8.89
N GLN A 37 7.05 14.51 -8.55
CA GLN A 37 7.34 15.05 -7.23
C GLN A 37 6.65 14.26 -6.10
N PHE A 38 5.53 13.57 -6.37
CA PHE A 38 4.85 12.72 -5.37
C PHE A 38 5.02 11.22 -5.64
N TRP A 39 5.02 10.80 -6.90
CA TRP A 39 4.95 9.40 -7.29
C TRP A 39 6.31 8.75 -7.53
N ASN A 40 7.34 9.52 -7.88
CA ASN A 40 8.67 8.96 -8.15
C ASN A 40 9.50 8.88 -6.86
N PRO A 41 9.87 7.68 -6.37
CA PRO A 41 10.65 7.53 -5.14
C PRO A 41 12.02 8.22 -5.16
N ASP A 42 12.63 8.41 -6.34
CA ASP A 42 13.95 9.04 -6.48
C ASP A 42 13.95 10.54 -6.13
N VAL A 43 12.77 11.18 -6.20
CA VAL A 43 12.62 12.63 -5.97
C VAL A 43 11.62 12.96 -4.87
N SER A 44 10.65 12.10 -4.58
CA SER A 44 9.53 12.39 -3.70
C SER A 44 9.93 12.55 -2.23
N TRP A 45 11.08 12.02 -1.83
CA TRP A 45 11.67 12.25 -0.51
C TRP A 45 11.86 13.74 -0.19
N LYS A 46 12.04 14.60 -1.21
CA LYS A 46 12.19 16.05 -1.03
C LYS A 46 10.95 16.68 -0.40
N ASN A 47 9.76 16.10 -0.57
CA ASN A 47 8.52 16.60 0.02
C ASN A 47 8.49 16.52 1.56
N LYS A 48 9.38 15.73 2.15
CA LYS A 48 9.54 15.62 3.61
C LYS A 48 10.13 16.88 4.22
N TYR A 49 10.84 17.68 3.42
CA TYR A 49 11.61 18.81 3.91
C TYR A 49 11.14 20.14 3.33
N LYS A 50 11.43 21.21 4.05
CA LYS A 50 11.21 22.58 3.61
C LYS A 50 12.14 22.88 2.43
N ASP A 51 11.62 23.54 1.40
CA ASP A 51 12.35 23.94 0.18
C ASP A 51 13.02 22.78 -0.60
N GLY A 52 12.70 21.52 -0.25
CA GLY A 52 13.23 20.32 -0.90
C GLY A 52 14.66 19.95 -0.48
N GLU A 53 15.21 20.58 0.56
CA GLU A 53 16.56 20.34 1.06
C GLU A 53 16.55 19.61 2.41
N ILE A 54 17.44 18.63 2.58
CA ILE A 54 17.53 17.87 3.83
C ILE A 54 17.84 18.82 4.99
N GLY A 55 17.01 18.78 6.04
CA GLY A 55 17.24 19.55 7.26
C GLY A 55 15.96 19.83 8.00
N VAL A 56 15.25 20.88 7.59
CA VAL A 56 14.02 21.32 8.27
C VAL A 56 12.84 20.51 7.73
N PRO A 57 12.07 19.79 8.59
CA PRO A 57 10.84 19.12 8.16
C PRO A 57 9.86 20.11 7.55
N LYS A 58 9.16 19.72 6.47
CA LYS A 58 8.18 20.58 5.80
C LYS A 58 7.04 21.00 6.72
N PHE A 59 6.62 20.06 7.58
CA PHE A 59 5.66 20.26 8.66
C PHE A 59 5.95 19.26 9.79
N TRP A 60 5.36 19.48 10.98
CA TRP A 60 5.54 18.59 12.12
C TRP A 60 5.15 17.15 11.74
N GLY A 61 6.07 16.20 11.91
CA GLY A 61 5.84 14.80 11.58
C GLY A 61 6.08 14.39 10.11
N SER A 62 6.40 15.32 9.20
CA SER A 62 6.65 15.02 7.77
C SER A 62 7.85 14.09 7.50
N THR A 63 8.76 13.96 8.45
CA THR A 63 9.89 13.00 8.41
C THR A 63 9.67 11.80 9.36
N THR A 64 8.54 11.74 10.07
CA THR A 64 8.22 10.70 11.06
C THR A 64 6.79 10.18 10.87
N ILE A 65 5.86 10.47 11.80
CA ILE A 65 4.51 9.85 11.84
C ILE A 65 3.61 10.21 10.66
N PHE A 66 3.86 11.35 10.01
CA PHE A 66 3.10 11.84 8.86
C PHE A 66 3.89 11.78 7.55
N VAL A 67 4.96 10.98 7.50
CA VAL A 67 5.74 10.76 6.27
C VAL A 67 4.87 10.23 5.12
N TRP A 68 3.82 9.48 5.42
CA TRP A 68 2.87 8.95 4.44
C TRP A 68 2.04 10.02 3.71
N LEU A 69 2.05 11.27 4.18
CA LEU A 69 1.45 12.40 3.46
C LEU A 69 2.39 13.03 2.43
N THR A 70 3.67 12.64 2.43
CA THR A 70 4.72 13.34 1.67
C THR A 70 5.01 12.67 0.32
N ASP A 71 4.80 11.37 0.19
CA ASP A 71 5.03 10.64 -1.06
C ASP A 71 4.12 9.42 -1.22
N ALA A 72 3.96 8.97 -2.46
CA ALA A 72 3.08 7.87 -2.81
C ALA A 72 3.53 6.54 -2.18
N TRP A 73 4.83 6.28 -2.09
CA TRP A 73 5.32 5.01 -1.59
C TRP A 73 4.92 4.81 -0.13
N HIS A 74 5.16 5.81 0.73
CA HIS A 74 4.78 5.76 2.15
C HIS A 74 3.26 5.82 2.32
N LEU A 75 2.54 6.54 1.44
CA LEU A 75 1.07 6.56 1.45
C LEU A 75 0.50 5.15 1.24
N PHE A 76 0.92 4.46 0.18
CA PHE A 76 0.42 3.13 -0.14
C PHE A 76 0.91 2.07 0.85
N ASP A 77 2.09 2.24 1.46
CA ASP A 77 2.52 1.40 2.57
C ASP A 77 1.59 1.52 3.78
N MET A 78 1.33 2.75 4.23
CA MET A 78 0.43 3.02 5.36
C MET A 78 -0.98 2.51 5.08
N LEU A 79 -1.55 2.81 3.91
CA LEU A 79 -2.88 2.33 3.52
C LEU A 79 -2.94 0.80 3.48
N GLY A 80 -1.92 0.15 2.92
CA GLY A 80 -1.83 -1.30 2.87
C GLY A 80 -1.85 -1.94 4.26
N ILE A 81 -1.10 -1.37 5.20
CA ILE A 81 -1.07 -1.78 6.61
C ILE A 81 -2.42 -1.53 7.27
N LEU A 82 -3.02 -0.34 7.08
CA LEU A 82 -4.31 0.03 7.65
C LEU A 82 -5.43 -0.92 7.21
N PHE A 83 -5.49 -1.25 5.91
CA PHE A 83 -6.43 -2.22 5.40
C PHE A 83 -6.20 -3.62 5.99
N MET A 84 -4.95 -4.02 6.22
CA MET A 84 -4.67 -5.29 6.88
C MET A 84 -5.14 -5.29 8.34
N PHE A 85 -4.95 -4.20 9.09
CA PHE A 85 -5.51 -4.06 10.44
C PHE A 85 -7.04 -4.14 10.45
N PHE A 86 -7.72 -3.48 9.50
CA PHE A 86 -9.17 -3.59 9.39
C PHE A 86 -9.63 -4.99 8.98
N ALA A 87 -8.89 -5.70 8.12
CA ALA A 87 -9.18 -7.09 7.81
C ALA A 87 -9.13 -7.96 9.07
N CYS A 88 -8.09 -7.83 9.88
CA CYS A 88 -7.97 -8.53 11.17
C CYS A 88 -9.10 -8.14 12.13
N PHE A 89 -9.44 -6.85 12.22
CA PHE A 89 -10.54 -6.37 13.05
C PHE A 89 -11.88 -7.01 12.64
N PHE A 90 -12.21 -7.04 11.35
CA PHE A 90 -13.43 -7.68 10.87
C PHE A 90 -13.41 -9.21 11.01
N ALA A 91 -12.24 -9.85 10.95
CA ALA A 91 -12.09 -11.27 11.23
C ALA A 91 -12.42 -11.59 12.70
N VAL A 92 -11.92 -10.79 13.64
CA VAL A 92 -12.20 -10.94 15.09
C VAL A 92 -13.68 -10.74 15.41
N LEU A 93 -14.34 -9.80 14.72
CA LEU A 93 -15.78 -9.56 14.88
C LEU A 93 -16.66 -10.60 14.19
N SER A 94 -16.08 -11.53 13.43
CA SER A 94 -16.83 -12.56 12.73
C SER A 94 -16.92 -13.82 13.59
N ASP A 95 -18.14 -14.35 13.76
CA ASP A 95 -18.37 -15.57 14.55
C ASP A 95 -18.06 -16.83 13.73
N PHE A 96 -16.77 -17.16 13.65
CA PHE A 96 -16.29 -18.32 12.91
C PHE A 96 -16.06 -19.54 13.81
N LYS A 97 -16.44 -20.73 13.31
CA LYS A 97 -15.88 -21.98 13.82
C LYS A 97 -14.37 -22.03 13.50
N ALA A 98 -13.56 -22.57 14.41
CA ALA A 98 -12.10 -22.62 14.26
C ALA A 98 -11.62 -23.13 12.88
N TRP A 99 -12.24 -24.20 12.35
CA TRP A 99 -11.88 -24.74 11.03
C TRP A 99 -12.13 -23.74 9.88
N ALA A 100 -13.17 -22.93 9.98
CA ALA A 100 -13.51 -21.92 8.97
C ALA A 100 -12.53 -20.74 9.00
N ILE A 101 -11.91 -20.47 10.15
CA ILE A 101 -10.84 -19.46 10.27
C ILE A 101 -9.61 -19.90 9.48
N TYR A 102 -9.14 -21.14 9.66
CA TYR A 102 -7.96 -21.65 8.94
C TYR A 102 -8.19 -21.66 7.42
N LEU A 103 -9.36 -22.13 6.99
CA LEU A 103 -9.73 -22.11 5.57
C LEU A 103 -9.81 -20.68 5.03
N SER A 104 -10.39 -19.75 5.79
CA SER A 104 -10.48 -18.34 5.38
C SER A 104 -9.10 -17.69 5.26
N ILE A 105 -8.18 -17.92 6.20
CA ILE A 105 -6.82 -17.41 6.13
C ILE A 105 -6.10 -17.93 4.87
N PHE A 106 -6.23 -19.22 4.57
CA PHE A 106 -5.63 -19.80 3.36
C PHE A 106 -6.21 -19.18 2.08
N ILE A 107 -7.54 -19.04 2.00
CA ILE A 107 -8.20 -18.40 0.85
C ILE A 107 -7.73 -16.95 0.70
N LEU A 108 -7.69 -16.18 1.79
CA LEU A 108 -7.24 -14.79 1.78
C LEU A 108 -5.77 -14.67 1.37
N PHE A 109 -4.91 -15.60 1.79
CA PHE A 109 -3.52 -15.67 1.38
C PHE A 109 -3.38 -15.86 -0.14
N VAL A 110 -4.12 -16.80 -0.71
CA VAL A 110 -4.12 -17.05 -2.16
C VAL A 110 -4.66 -15.84 -2.91
N VAL A 111 -5.80 -15.28 -2.47
CA VAL A 111 -6.40 -14.09 -3.08
C VAL A 111 -5.43 -12.91 -3.03
N TYR A 112 -4.77 -12.67 -1.91
CA TYR A 112 -3.78 -11.61 -1.75
C TYR A 112 -2.66 -11.72 -2.80
N HIS A 113 -2.07 -12.90 -2.96
CA HIS A 113 -0.97 -13.12 -3.90
C HIS A 113 -1.43 -13.02 -5.35
N VAL A 114 -2.58 -13.58 -5.69
CA VAL A 114 -3.12 -13.51 -7.06
C VAL A 114 -3.40 -12.05 -7.44
N ILE A 115 -4.05 -11.28 -6.58
CA ILE A 115 -4.39 -9.88 -6.86
C ILE A 115 -3.12 -9.04 -6.93
N PHE A 116 -2.20 -9.21 -5.99
CA PHE A 116 -0.89 -8.57 -6.05
C PHE A 116 -0.21 -8.82 -7.39
N GLU A 117 -0.07 -10.09 -7.79
CA GLU A 117 0.64 -10.49 -9.00
C GLU A 117 -0.01 -9.96 -10.27
N VAL A 118 -1.35 -10.03 -10.34
CA VAL A 118 -2.13 -9.49 -11.46
C VAL A 118 -1.89 -7.99 -11.60
N PHE A 119 -2.06 -7.21 -10.52
CA PHE A 119 -1.91 -5.76 -10.59
C PHE A 119 -0.45 -5.33 -10.79
N PHE A 120 0.50 -6.01 -10.16
CA PHE A 120 1.93 -5.75 -10.36
C PHE A 120 2.30 -5.91 -11.83
N ARG A 121 1.83 -6.96 -12.50
CA ARG A 121 2.03 -7.17 -13.95
C ARG A 121 1.27 -6.16 -14.82
N LEU A 122 0.07 -5.77 -14.42
CA LEU A 122 -0.73 -4.79 -15.17
C LEU A 122 -0.15 -3.37 -15.11
N PHE A 123 0.51 -3.02 -14.00
CA PHE A 123 1.10 -1.70 -13.83
C PHE A 123 2.42 -1.53 -14.58
N VAL A 124 3.16 -2.61 -14.80
CA VAL A 124 4.42 -2.58 -15.54
C VAL A 124 4.14 -2.63 -17.05
N LYS A 125 4.71 -1.69 -17.80
CA LYS A 125 4.62 -1.66 -19.26
C LYS A 125 5.47 -2.79 -19.84
N LYS A 126 4.91 -3.53 -20.81
CA LYS A 126 5.63 -4.55 -21.57
C LYS A 126 6.46 -3.93 -22.68
#